data_AF-A0A1C5FZY4-F1
#
_entry.id   AF-A0A1C5FZY4-F1
#
_cell.length_a   1.000
_cell.length_b   1.000
_cell.length_c   1.000
_cell.angle_alpha   90.00
_cell.angle_beta   90.00
_cell.angle_gamma   90.00
#
_symmetry.space_group_name_H-M   'P 1'
#
loop_
_entity.id
_entity.type
_entity.pdbx_description
1 polymer ?
#
loop_
_entity_poly.entity_id
_entity_poly.type
_entity_poly.pdbx_seq_one_letter_code
_entity_poly.pdbx_strand_id
1 'polypeptide(L)'
;MNTTTGTFTLATTVEERLGDPYDPTNPNGFQAILAAREAGRPPAGEPFSALGVGGAEVGHVDPESLMHALRAGYRRSPTLARSRGGAQRGSGAVTVGATAVGTLDSGLRMTLRHLRARRLYGAAAIDIPQLRAVLAGAYADLLLCDTLTTLAVRGTDAFPARPDAHDSAVRVLVPRVLQGAMDRLSMALGSRFYIRESEHAAFHLLLNEMQRALFAAEGRPDGQPNPADRPGRPPGP
;
A
#
# COMPACT_ATOMS: atom_id res chain seq x y z
N MET A 1 3.36 -19.75 -21.78
CA MET A 1 4.01 -18.50 -22.21
C MET A 1 3.04 -17.31 -22.32
N ASN A 2 1.82 -17.37 -21.75
CA ASN A 2 0.78 -16.34 -21.90
C ASN A 2 0.47 -15.55 -20.61
N THR A 3 1.06 -15.94 -19.47
CA THR A 3 0.75 -15.35 -18.16
C THR A 3 1.31 -13.94 -18.00
N THR A 4 2.53 -13.67 -18.48
CA THR A 4 3.16 -12.34 -18.37
C THR A 4 2.36 -11.25 -19.08
N THR A 5 1.74 -11.54 -20.23
CA THR A 5 0.96 -10.56 -20.99
C THR A 5 -0.32 -10.14 -20.25
N GLY A 6 -0.99 -11.06 -19.53
CA GLY A 6 -2.21 -10.76 -18.78
C GLY A 6 -1.96 -9.89 -17.52
N THR A 7 -0.83 -10.09 -16.85
CA THR A 7 -0.43 -9.36 -15.63
C THR A 7 -0.26 -7.86 -15.87
N PHE A 8 0.41 -7.49 -16.97
CA PHE A 8 0.61 -6.08 -17.32
C PHE A 8 -0.67 -5.41 -17.83
N THR A 9 -1.58 -6.16 -18.48
CA THR A 9 -2.84 -5.58 -18.99
C THR A 9 -3.72 -5.07 -17.85
N LEU A 10 -3.93 -5.86 -16.78
CA LEU A 10 -4.79 -5.43 -15.67
C LEU A 10 -4.21 -4.21 -14.96
N ALA A 11 -2.93 -4.24 -14.60
CA ALA A 11 -2.27 -3.13 -13.92
C ALA A 11 -2.28 -1.84 -14.76
N THR A 12 -2.03 -1.94 -16.05
CA THR A 12 -2.07 -0.80 -16.97
C THR A 12 -3.48 -0.24 -17.09
N THR A 13 -4.50 -1.08 -17.24
CA THR A 13 -5.91 -0.64 -17.26
C THR A 13 -6.31 0.06 -15.96
N VAL A 14 -5.83 -0.42 -14.80
CA VAL A 14 -6.06 0.25 -13.51
C VAL A 14 -5.41 1.62 -13.48
N GLU A 15 -4.14 1.72 -13.90
CA GLU A 15 -3.41 3.00 -13.91
C GLU A 15 -4.03 4.02 -14.87
N GLU A 16 -4.41 3.61 -16.08
CA GLU A 16 -5.08 4.46 -17.08
C GLU A 16 -6.40 5.03 -16.54
N ARG A 17 -7.22 4.18 -15.90
CA ARG A 17 -8.49 4.63 -15.30
C ARG A 17 -8.29 5.55 -14.11
N LEU A 18 -7.24 5.34 -13.33
CA LEU A 18 -6.95 6.16 -12.17
C LEU A 18 -6.30 7.50 -12.53
N GLY A 19 -5.66 7.62 -13.70
CA GLY A 19 -5.06 8.86 -14.18
C GLY A 19 -3.86 9.36 -13.36
N ASP A 20 -3.30 10.52 -13.70
CA ASP A 20 -2.15 11.10 -13.00
C ASP A 20 -2.53 11.51 -11.55
N PRO A 21 -1.89 10.97 -10.50
CA PRO A 21 -2.21 11.32 -9.12
C PRO A 21 -1.85 12.77 -8.73
N TYR A 22 -1.03 13.47 -9.50
CA TYR A 22 -0.65 14.86 -9.27
C TYR A 22 -1.51 15.87 -10.03
N ASP A 23 -2.35 15.42 -10.96
CA ASP A 23 -3.31 16.28 -11.65
C ASP A 23 -4.36 16.81 -10.65
N PRO A 24 -4.46 18.14 -10.45
CA PRO A 24 -5.39 18.72 -9.48
C PRO A 24 -6.87 18.49 -9.86
N THR A 25 -7.15 18.18 -11.12
CA THR A 25 -8.51 17.92 -11.63
C THR A 25 -8.90 16.44 -11.54
N ASN A 26 -7.95 15.55 -11.23
CA ASN A 26 -8.20 14.13 -11.14
C ASN A 26 -9.01 13.80 -9.85
N PRO A 27 -10.22 13.23 -9.97
CA PRO A 27 -11.03 12.85 -8.80
C PRO A 27 -10.39 11.75 -7.94
N ASN A 28 -9.42 11.01 -8.48
CA ASN A 28 -8.62 10.01 -7.79
C ASN A 28 -7.21 10.52 -7.42
N GLY A 29 -6.93 11.80 -7.63
CA GLY A 29 -5.63 12.43 -7.33
C GLY A 29 -5.44 12.72 -5.83
N PHE A 30 -4.20 13.03 -5.42
CA PHE A 30 -3.88 13.30 -4.01
C PHE A 30 -4.75 14.42 -3.40
N GLN A 31 -5.02 15.48 -4.16
CA GLN A 31 -5.86 16.60 -3.72
C GLN A 31 -7.30 16.17 -3.43
N ALA A 32 -7.92 15.42 -4.33
CA ALA A 32 -9.29 14.96 -4.17
C ALA A 32 -9.44 14.00 -2.99
N ILE A 33 -8.45 13.12 -2.78
CA ILE A 33 -8.41 12.19 -1.63
C ILE A 33 -8.24 12.96 -0.31
N LEU A 34 -7.31 13.93 -0.27
CA LEU A 34 -7.11 14.78 0.92
C LEU A 34 -8.37 15.56 1.26
N ALA A 35 -9.00 16.19 0.27
CA ALA A 35 -10.25 16.94 0.45
C ALA A 35 -11.41 16.04 0.90
N ALA A 36 -11.49 14.81 0.41
CA ALA A 36 -12.47 13.84 0.87
C ALA A 36 -12.28 13.49 2.35
N ARG A 37 -11.03 13.23 2.74
CA ARG A 37 -10.70 12.91 4.14
C ARG A 37 -10.95 14.06 5.09
N GLU A 38 -10.60 15.29 4.71
CA GLU A 38 -10.87 16.49 5.52
C GLU A 38 -12.38 16.73 5.70
N ALA A 39 -13.17 16.43 4.68
CA ALA A 39 -14.63 16.47 4.75
C ALA A 39 -15.28 15.24 5.42
N GLY A 40 -14.50 14.26 5.90
CA GLY A 40 -15.01 13.05 6.54
C GLY A 40 -15.81 12.12 5.61
N ARG A 41 -15.65 12.26 4.29
CA ARG A 41 -16.34 11.45 3.27
C ARG A 41 -15.38 10.42 2.65
N PRO A 42 -15.89 9.29 2.16
CA PRO A 42 -15.06 8.38 1.37
C PRO A 42 -14.55 9.10 0.11
N PRO A 43 -13.34 8.76 -0.39
CA PRO A 43 -12.86 9.27 -1.67
C PRO A 43 -13.83 8.87 -2.80
N ALA A 44 -13.94 9.75 -3.80
CA ALA A 44 -14.81 9.52 -4.95
C ALA A 44 -14.15 8.48 -5.88
N GLY A 45 -14.94 7.51 -6.34
CA GLY A 45 -14.46 6.41 -7.17
C GLY A 45 -14.15 5.18 -6.34
N GLU A 46 -14.84 4.07 -6.63
CA GLU A 46 -14.36 2.74 -6.29
C GLU A 46 -13.60 2.22 -7.53
N PRO A 47 -12.32 2.59 -7.73
CA PRO A 47 -11.61 2.25 -8.95
C PRO A 47 -11.60 0.74 -9.20
N PHE A 48 -11.57 -0.05 -8.12
CA PHE A 48 -11.51 -1.49 -8.16
C PHE A 48 -12.87 -2.20 -8.32
N SER A 49 -14.01 -1.60 -7.94
CA SER A 49 -15.31 -2.24 -8.19
C SER A 49 -15.72 -2.08 -9.66
N ALA A 50 -15.38 -0.96 -10.29
CA ALA A 50 -15.51 -0.76 -11.74
C ALA A 50 -14.57 -1.66 -12.57
N LEU A 51 -13.52 -2.22 -11.95
CA LEU A 51 -12.60 -3.17 -12.58
C LEU A 51 -13.04 -4.63 -12.44
N GLY A 52 -14.18 -4.91 -11.79
CA GLY A 52 -14.62 -6.28 -11.48
C GLY A 52 -13.79 -6.97 -10.38
N VAL A 53 -12.73 -6.34 -9.88
CA VAL A 53 -11.80 -6.88 -8.86
C VAL A 53 -12.48 -6.99 -7.46
N GLY A 54 -13.78 -6.74 -7.36
CA GLY A 54 -14.57 -6.74 -6.13
C GLY A 54 -15.78 -7.66 -6.09
N GLY A 55 -16.01 -8.52 -7.09
CA GLY A 55 -17.20 -9.38 -7.14
C GLY A 55 -16.94 -10.75 -7.78
N ALA A 56 -17.80 -11.71 -7.46
CA ALA A 56 -17.77 -13.12 -7.86
C ALA A 56 -17.78 -13.42 -9.37
N GLU A 57 -17.68 -12.39 -10.22
CA GLU A 57 -17.86 -12.44 -11.68
C GLU A 57 -16.54 -12.33 -12.46
N VAL A 58 -15.41 -12.01 -11.81
CA VAL A 58 -14.10 -12.12 -12.47
C VAL A 58 -13.58 -13.52 -12.18
N GLY A 59 -13.46 -14.33 -13.23
CA GLY A 59 -12.77 -15.61 -13.17
C GLY A 59 -11.41 -15.47 -12.46
N HIS A 60 -10.90 -16.58 -11.92
CA HIS A 60 -9.69 -16.62 -11.08
C HIS A 60 -8.59 -15.66 -11.58
N VAL A 61 -8.45 -14.50 -10.93
CA VAL A 61 -7.41 -13.52 -11.26
C VAL A 61 -6.12 -14.08 -10.71
N ASP A 62 -5.11 -14.18 -11.58
CA ASP A 62 -3.77 -14.54 -11.17
C ASP A 62 -3.28 -13.64 -10.01
N PRO A 63 -2.82 -14.21 -8.88
CA PRO A 63 -2.44 -13.46 -7.69
C PRO A 63 -1.38 -12.37 -7.93
N GLU A 64 -0.42 -12.61 -8.82
CA GLU A 64 0.61 -11.62 -9.17
C GLU A 64 0.02 -10.45 -9.95
N SER A 65 -0.87 -10.74 -10.90
CA SER A 65 -1.64 -9.76 -11.66
C SER A 65 -2.50 -8.89 -10.76
N LEU A 66 -3.17 -9.50 -9.78
CA LEU A 66 -3.93 -8.79 -8.75
C LEU A 66 -3.03 -7.91 -7.88
N MET A 67 -1.88 -8.42 -7.44
CA MET A 67 -0.91 -7.63 -6.66
C MET A 67 -0.45 -6.39 -7.42
N HIS A 68 -0.06 -6.53 -8.69
CA HIS A 68 0.37 -5.41 -9.52
C HIS A 68 -0.74 -4.38 -9.75
N ALA A 69 -1.97 -4.84 -10.00
CA ALA A 69 -3.13 -3.96 -10.12
C ALA A 69 -3.41 -3.17 -8.84
N LEU A 70 -3.30 -3.82 -7.67
CA LEU A 70 -3.52 -3.17 -6.38
C LEU A 70 -2.47 -2.10 -6.08
N ARG A 71 -1.21 -2.26 -6.54
CA ARG A 71 -0.14 -1.24 -6.35
C ARG A 71 -0.56 0.15 -6.82
N ALA A 72 -1.30 0.23 -7.93
CA ALA A 72 -1.82 1.50 -8.44
C ALA A 72 -2.73 2.23 -7.42
N GLY A 73 -3.58 1.49 -6.72
CA GLY A 73 -4.40 2.06 -5.63
C GLY A 73 -3.55 2.48 -4.43
N TYR A 74 -2.65 1.59 -3.99
CA TYR A 74 -1.79 1.84 -2.83
C TYR A 74 -0.75 2.96 -3.02
N ARG A 75 -0.40 3.32 -4.27
CA ARG A 75 0.36 4.53 -4.62
C ARG A 75 -0.37 5.82 -4.24
N ARG A 76 -1.70 5.79 -4.25
CA ARG A 76 -2.54 6.99 -4.05
C ARG A 76 -3.06 7.04 -2.62
N SER A 77 -3.68 5.94 -2.19
CA SER A 77 -4.27 5.79 -0.88
C SER A 77 -4.53 4.31 -0.59
N PRO A 78 -3.97 3.75 0.49
CA PRO A 78 -4.36 2.42 0.98
C PRO A 78 -5.88 2.29 1.26
N THR A 79 -6.59 3.39 1.53
CA THR A 79 -8.05 3.36 1.69
C THR A 79 -8.79 3.13 0.37
N LEU A 80 -8.29 3.63 -0.76
CA LEU A 80 -8.84 3.33 -2.09
C LEU A 80 -8.73 1.85 -2.46
N ALA A 81 -7.73 1.16 -1.92
CA ALA A 81 -7.48 -0.25 -2.21
C ALA A 81 -8.34 -1.22 -1.39
N ARG A 82 -9.03 -0.76 -0.33
CA ARG A 82 -9.96 -1.61 0.44
C ARG A 82 -11.28 -1.79 -0.30
N SER A 83 -11.82 -3.01 -0.25
CA SER A 83 -13.20 -3.27 -0.66
C SER A 83 -14.18 -2.66 0.37
N ARG A 84 -15.38 -2.25 -0.08
CA ARG A 84 -16.43 -1.63 0.75
C ARG A 84 -16.87 -2.50 1.93
N GLY A 85 -16.57 -3.81 1.92
CA GLY A 85 -16.85 -4.75 2.99
C GLY A 85 -15.68 -5.06 3.93
N GLY A 86 -14.52 -4.41 3.78
CA GLY A 86 -13.32 -4.72 4.56
C GLY A 86 -12.68 -6.08 4.23
N ALA A 87 -13.20 -6.79 3.23
CA ALA A 87 -12.66 -8.07 2.80
C ALA A 87 -11.30 -7.89 2.13
N GLN A 88 -10.31 -8.63 2.66
CA GLN A 88 -8.98 -8.78 2.09
C GLN A 88 -9.08 -9.28 0.65
N ARG A 89 -8.40 -8.63 -0.31
CA ARG A 89 -8.32 -9.12 -1.69
C ARG A 89 -7.09 -10.02 -1.85
N GLY A 90 -7.31 -11.31 -2.03
CA GLY A 90 -6.24 -12.30 -2.23
C GLY A 90 -5.46 -12.61 -0.95
N SER A 91 -4.29 -13.24 -1.12
CA SER A 91 -3.44 -13.66 0.01
C SER A 91 -2.87 -12.48 0.81
N GLY A 92 -2.38 -12.76 2.02
CA GLY A 92 -1.61 -11.81 2.83
C GLY A 92 -0.45 -11.20 2.06
N ALA A 93 0.32 -12.01 1.35
CA ALA A 93 1.43 -11.59 0.49
C ALA A 93 1.01 -10.62 -0.62
N VAL A 94 -0.16 -10.85 -1.26
CA VAL A 94 -0.71 -9.97 -2.29
C VAL A 94 -1.00 -8.58 -1.72
N THR A 95 -1.67 -8.53 -0.57
CA THR A 95 -2.01 -7.25 0.07
C THR A 95 -0.76 -6.53 0.56
N VAL A 96 0.11 -7.23 1.28
CA VAL A 96 1.33 -6.65 1.86
C VAL A 96 2.28 -6.18 0.76
N GLY A 97 2.46 -6.96 -0.31
CA GLY A 97 3.25 -6.56 -1.47
C GLY A 97 2.68 -5.37 -2.21
N ALA A 98 1.37 -5.34 -2.44
CA ALA A 98 0.72 -4.19 -3.08
C ALA A 98 0.83 -2.91 -2.23
N THR A 99 0.64 -3.04 -0.91
CA THR A 99 0.75 -1.93 0.05
C THR A 99 2.18 -1.41 0.12
N ALA A 100 3.15 -2.29 0.36
CA ALA A 100 4.53 -1.91 0.54
C ALA A 100 5.12 -1.25 -0.70
N VAL A 101 4.98 -1.88 -1.86
CA VAL A 101 5.51 -1.33 -3.11
C VAL A 101 4.77 -0.06 -3.51
N GLY A 102 3.43 -0.04 -3.41
CA GLY A 102 2.64 1.12 -3.79
C GLY A 102 2.94 2.35 -2.93
N THR A 103 2.88 2.20 -1.60
CA THR A 103 3.08 3.33 -0.69
C THR A 103 4.54 3.80 -0.66
N LEU A 104 5.52 2.89 -0.66
CA LEU A 104 6.93 3.29 -0.63
C LEU A 104 7.38 3.96 -1.92
N ASP A 105 6.92 3.52 -3.09
CA ASP A 105 7.21 4.17 -4.37
C ASP A 105 6.71 5.63 -4.37
N SER A 106 5.49 5.87 -3.90
CA SER A 106 4.96 7.23 -3.77
C SER A 106 5.73 8.06 -2.73
N GLY A 107 6.04 7.49 -1.57
CA GLY A 107 6.84 8.15 -0.54
C GLY A 107 8.23 8.55 -1.06
N LEU A 108 8.90 7.66 -1.80
CA LEU A 108 10.18 7.92 -2.47
C LEU A 108 10.06 9.05 -3.49
N ARG A 109 9.06 9.02 -4.38
CA ARG A 109 8.87 10.04 -5.42
C ARG A 109 8.59 11.42 -4.82
N MET A 110 7.73 11.50 -3.80
CA MET A 110 7.45 12.76 -3.09
C MET A 110 8.71 13.30 -2.41
N THR A 111 9.46 12.44 -1.71
CA THR A 111 10.71 12.84 -1.03
C THR A 111 11.77 13.28 -2.03
N LEU A 112 11.92 12.55 -3.14
CA LEU A 112 12.85 12.88 -4.21
C LEU A 112 12.52 14.25 -4.84
N ARG A 113 11.23 14.51 -5.12
CA ARG A 113 10.80 15.81 -5.67
C ARG A 113 11.08 16.95 -4.70
N HIS A 114 10.76 16.76 -3.41
CA HIS A 114 11.05 17.72 -2.36
C HIS A 114 12.55 18.02 -2.26
N LEU A 115 13.40 17.00 -2.21
CA LEU A 115 14.85 17.17 -2.06
C LEU A 115 15.52 17.79 -3.30
N ARG A 116 14.95 17.61 -4.49
CA ARG A 116 15.40 18.28 -5.72
C ARG A 116 15.02 19.76 -5.74
N ALA A 117 13.82 20.11 -5.28
CA ALA A 117 13.33 21.49 -5.27
C ALA A 117 13.94 22.31 -4.13
N ARG A 118 14.25 21.68 -3.00
CA ARG A 118 14.77 22.34 -1.81
C ARG A 118 16.25 22.69 -1.97
N ARG A 119 16.61 23.94 -1.71
CA ARG A 119 18.01 24.39 -1.64
C ARG A 119 18.48 24.51 -0.19
N LEU A 120 19.67 23.98 0.09
CA LEU A 120 20.36 24.06 1.38
C LEU A 120 21.82 24.39 1.11
N TYR A 121 22.36 25.35 1.85
CA TYR A 121 23.78 25.75 1.73
C TYR A 121 24.22 26.07 0.29
N GLY A 122 23.31 26.65 -0.51
CA GLY A 122 23.57 27.01 -1.91
C GLY A 122 23.40 25.87 -2.93
N ALA A 123 23.25 24.61 -2.52
CA ALA A 123 23.05 23.45 -3.41
C ALA A 123 21.65 22.82 -3.24
N ALA A 124 21.28 21.86 -4.09
CA ALA A 124 20.04 21.11 -3.87
C ALA A 124 20.22 20.18 -2.67
N ALA A 125 19.17 19.98 -1.87
CA ALA A 125 19.24 19.11 -0.70
C ALA A 125 19.57 17.67 -1.09
N ILE A 126 19.17 17.22 -2.28
CA ILE A 126 19.52 15.91 -2.82
C ILE A 126 21.04 15.72 -3.02
N ASP A 127 21.85 16.77 -3.07
CA ASP A 127 23.30 16.65 -3.24
C ASP A 127 24.01 16.29 -1.92
N ILE A 128 23.31 16.42 -0.79
CA ILE A 128 23.84 16.08 0.54
C ILE A 128 23.99 14.55 0.65
N PRO A 129 25.20 14.01 0.92
CA PRO A 129 25.46 12.57 0.93
C PRO A 129 24.55 11.77 1.86
N GLN A 130 24.22 12.32 3.03
CA GLN A 130 23.36 11.68 4.01
C GLN A 130 21.93 11.52 3.49
N LEU A 131 21.40 12.52 2.79
CA LEU A 131 20.05 12.46 2.21
C LEU A 131 19.99 11.50 1.01
N ARG A 132 21.07 11.44 0.21
CA ARG A 132 21.22 10.43 -0.85
C ARG A 132 21.23 9.01 -0.29
N ALA A 133 21.94 8.78 0.82
CA ALA A 133 21.99 7.49 1.47
C ALA A 133 20.60 7.05 1.99
N VAL A 134 19.79 7.98 2.52
CA VAL A 134 18.41 7.69 2.91
C VAL A 134 17.56 7.26 1.72
N LEU A 135 17.61 7.99 0.60
CA LEU A 135 16.87 7.63 -0.62
C LEU A 135 17.31 6.27 -1.18
N ALA A 136 18.62 6.02 -1.23
CA ALA A 136 19.16 4.75 -1.72
C ALA A 136 18.76 3.58 -0.81
N GLY A 137 18.80 3.76 0.51
CA GLY A 137 18.35 2.76 1.49
C GLY A 137 16.86 2.44 1.33
N ALA A 138 16.00 3.45 1.26
CA ALA A 138 14.57 3.25 1.05
C ALA A 138 14.25 2.62 -0.31
N TYR A 139 15.03 2.90 -1.35
CA TYR A 139 14.90 2.22 -2.64
C TYR A 139 15.33 0.75 -2.58
N ALA A 140 16.40 0.43 -1.85
CA ALA A 140 16.82 -0.95 -1.60
C ALA A 140 15.75 -1.73 -0.80
N ASP A 141 15.14 -1.10 0.21
CA ASP A 141 14.01 -1.67 0.96
C ASP A 141 12.81 -1.95 0.05
N LEU A 142 12.54 -1.07 -0.93
CA LEU A 142 11.48 -1.27 -1.92
C LEU A 142 11.75 -2.51 -2.77
N LEU A 143 12.97 -2.65 -3.30
CA LEU A 143 13.36 -3.81 -4.11
C LEU A 143 13.29 -5.11 -3.28
N LEU A 144 13.69 -5.07 -2.02
CA LEU A 144 13.56 -6.20 -1.09
C LEU A 144 12.10 -6.58 -0.88
N CYS A 145 11.22 -5.62 -0.59
CA CYS A 145 9.79 -5.88 -0.41
C CYS A 145 9.15 -6.44 -1.68
N ASP A 146 9.47 -5.87 -2.83
CA ASP A 146 8.93 -6.29 -4.14
C ASP A 146 9.34 -7.74 -4.47
N THR A 147 10.61 -8.06 -4.34
CA THR A 147 11.14 -9.40 -4.63
C THR A 147 10.57 -10.45 -3.68
N LEU A 148 10.58 -10.22 -2.36
CA LEU A 148 10.06 -11.17 -1.39
C LEU A 148 8.56 -11.41 -1.54
N THR A 149 7.78 -10.36 -1.80
CA THR A 149 6.33 -10.49 -1.97
C THR A 149 5.98 -11.16 -3.28
N THR A 150 6.72 -10.89 -4.36
CA THR A 150 6.57 -11.61 -5.64
C THR A 150 6.89 -13.09 -5.50
N LEU A 151 7.96 -13.46 -4.79
CA LEU A 151 8.30 -14.86 -4.51
C LEU A 151 7.21 -15.55 -3.70
N ALA A 152 6.69 -14.88 -2.66
CA ALA A 152 5.60 -15.42 -1.85
C ALA A 152 4.30 -15.59 -2.65
N VAL A 153 3.97 -14.65 -3.54
CA VAL A 153 2.78 -14.70 -4.40
C VAL A 153 2.88 -15.78 -5.47
N ARG A 154 4.07 -15.98 -6.05
CA ARG A 154 4.32 -17.06 -7.02
C ARG A 154 4.30 -18.45 -6.39
N GLY A 155 4.30 -18.54 -5.07
CA GLY A 155 4.28 -19.82 -4.36
C GLY A 155 5.47 -20.70 -4.75
N THR A 156 6.67 -20.14 -4.87
CA THR A 156 7.85 -20.96 -5.17
C THR A 156 7.97 -22.04 -4.09
N ASP A 157 7.81 -23.31 -4.46
CA ASP A 157 7.76 -24.50 -3.61
C ASP A 157 9.10 -24.82 -2.90
N ALA A 158 9.79 -23.81 -2.38
CA ALA A 158 11.06 -23.99 -1.67
C ALA A 158 10.86 -24.76 -0.33
N PHE A 159 9.63 -24.82 0.19
CA PHE A 159 9.30 -25.47 1.47
C PHE A 159 8.02 -26.32 1.41
N PRO A 160 8.04 -27.50 0.78
CA PRO A 160 6.86 -28.39 0.71
C PRO A 160 6.35 -28.83 2.10
N ALA A 161 7.20 -28.81 3.13
CA ALA A 161 6.80 -29.11 4.51
C ALA A 161 6.06 -27.96 5.22
N ARG A 162 6.07 -26.74 4.67
CA ARG A 162 5.44 -25.54 5.27
C ARG A 162 4.87 -24.64 4.16
N PRO A 163 3.74 -25.00 3.55
CA PRO A 163 3.19 -24.30 2.37
C PRO A 163 2.93 -22.80 2.59
N ASP A 164 2.61 -22.37 3.83
CA ASP A 164 2.33 -20.95 4.14
C ASP A 164 3.54 -20.17 4.68
N ALA A 165 4.74 -20.77 4.69
CA ALA A 165 5.91 -20.15 5.34
C ALA A 165 6.31 -18.82 4.69
N HIS A 166 6.27 -18.75 3.36
CA HIS A 166 6.60 -17.51 2.63
C HIS A 166 5.57 -16.41 2.90
N ASP A 167 4.28 -16.73 2.84
CA ASP A 167 3.20 -15.77 3.09
C ASP A 167 3.24 -15.24 4.54
N SER A 168 3.51 -16.12 5.51
CA SER A 168 3.70 -15.72 6.91
C SER A 168 4.95 -14.85 7.09
N ALA A 169 6.08 -15.22 6.48
CA ALA A 169 7.32 -14.45 6.57
C ALA A 169 7.16 -13.03 6.02
N VAL A 170 6.53 -12.86 4.86
CA VAL A 170 6.31 -11.52 4.28
C VAL A 170 5.34 -10.69 5.11
N ARG A 171 4.28 -11.29 5.68
CA ARG A 171 3.35 -10.59 6.58
C ARG A 171 4.03 -10.06 7.84
N VAL A 172 5.08 -10.72 8.32
CA VAL A 172 5.82 -10.30 9.51
C VAL A 172 6.94 -9.30 9.19
N LEU A 173 7.69 -9.54 8.11
CA LEU A 173 8.89 -8.78 7.77
C LEU A 173 8.57 -7.48 7.04
N VAL A 174 7.76 -7.53 5.99
CA VAL A 174 7.56 -6.41 5.06
C VAL A 174 6.96 -5.19 5.74
N PRO A 175 5.95 -5.30 6.63
CA PRO A 175 5.43 -4.13 7.34
C PRO A 175 6.49 -3.39 8.16
N ARG A 176 7.43 -4.12 8.77
CA ARG A 176 8.51 -3.53 9.57
C ARG A 176 9.53 -2.80 8.69
N VAL A 177 9.94 -3.42 7.59
CA VAL A 177 10.86 -2.81 6.62
C VAL A 177 10.23 -1.55 6.03
N LEU A 178 8.98 -1.63 5.60
CA LEU A 178 8.23 -0.51 5.05
C LEU A 178 8.09 0.64 6.05
N GLN A 179 7.70 0.35 7.29
CA GLN A 179 7.57 1.36 8.34
C GLN A 179 8.90 2.08 8.56
N GLY A 180 10.01 1.33 8.71
CA GLY A 180 11.34 1.92 8.88
C GLY A 180 11.79 2.76 7.68
N ALA A 181 11.47 2.34 6.45
CA ALA A 181 11.76 3.12 5.25
C ALA A 181 10.96 4.44 5.21
N MET A 182 9.65 4.39 5.48
CA MET A 182 8.79 5.56 5.49
C MET A 182 9.15 6.55 6.62
N ASP A 183 9.54 6.06 7.79
CA ASP A 183 10.02 6.90 8.90
C ASP A 183 11.31 7.65 8.52
N ARG A 184 12.25 6.96 7.86
CA ARG A 184 13.47 7.60 7.33
C ARG A 184 13.17 8.66 6.27
N LEU A 185 12.22 8.40 5.37
CA LEU A 185 11.76 9.39 4.38
C LEU A 185 11.07 10.59 5.05
N SER A 186 10.25 10.36 6.07
CA SER A 186 9.62 11.42 6.87
C SER A 186 10.66 12.33 7.51
N MET A 187 11.72 11.76 8.09
CA MET A 187 12.84 12.56 8.64
C MET A 187 13.57 13.36 7.56
N ALA A 188 13.76 12.80 6.36
CA ALA A 188 14.42 13.49 5.24
C ALA A 188 13.62 14.68 4.70
N LEU A 189 12.28 14.63 4.77
CA LEU A 189 11.41 15.78 4.49
C LEU A 189 11.61 16.91 5.52
N GLY A 190 12.06 16.60 6.74
CA GLY A 190 12.46 17.55 7.78
C GLY A 190 11.29 18.31 8.44
N SER A 191 11.59 19.27 9.33
CA SER A 191 10.60 19.97 10.18
C SER A 191 9.58 20.87 9.45
N ARG A 192 9.77 21.12 8.15
CA ARG A 192 8.73 21.76 7.32
C ARG A 192 7.54 20.85 7.01
N PHE A 193 7.56 19.61 7.50
CA PHE A 193 6.41 18.69 7.55
C PHE A 193 5.11 19.34 8.08
N TYR A 194 5.20 20.39 8.89
CA TYR A 194 4.05 21.08 9.47
C TYR A 194 3.47 22.23 8.61
N ILE A 195 4.13 22.63 7.52
CA ILE A 195 3.56 23.60 6.58
C ILE A 195 2.76 22.79 5.56
N ARG A 196 1.42 22.95 5.56
CA ARG A 196 0.47 22.28 4.65
C ARG A 196 0.66 22.73 3.20
N GLU A 197 1.78 22.36 2.58
CA GLU A 197 1.88 22.22 1.13
C GLU A 197 1.39 20.81 0.76
N SER A 198 0.69 20.71 -0.37
CA SER A 198 -0.14 19.57 -0.76
C SER A 198 0.59 18.21 -0.76
N GLU A 199 1.88 18.18 -1.10
CA GLU A 199 2.67 16.95 -1.16
C GLU A 199 3.04 16.40 0.22
N HIS A 200 3.28 17.28 1.20
CA HIS A 200 3.54 16.86 2.58
C HIS A 200 2.27 16.27 3.21
N ALA A 201 1.12 16.89 2.96
CA ALA A 201 -0.18 16.37 3.39
C ALA A 201 -0.46 14.99 2.76
N ALA A 202 -0.14 14.81 1.48
CA ALA A 202 -0.28 13.53 0.79
C ALA A 202 0.65 12.44 1.36
N PHE A 203 1.91 12.78 1.66
CA PHE A 203 2.85 11.86 2.30
C PHE A 203 2.34 11.44 3.70
N HIS A 204 1.91 12.40 4.51
CA HIS A 204 1.33 12.13 5.83
C HIS A 204 0.08 11.25 5.76
N LEU A 205 -0.79 11.50 4.79
CA LEU A 205 -1.96 10.67 4.53
C LEU A 205 -1.54 9.23 4.24
N LEU A 206 -0.62 9.05 3.29
CA LEU A 206 -0.10 7.74 2.91
C LEU A 206 0.49 6.98 4.11
N LEU A 207 1.34 7.62 4.90
CA LEU A 207 1.96 7.02 6.09
C LEU A 207 0.90 6.54 7.10
N ASN A 208 -0.08 7.40 7.42
CA ASN A 208 -1.15 7.06 8.35
C ASN A 208 -2.03 5.91 7.84
N GLU A 209 -2.36 5.89 6.55
CA GLU A 209 -3.21 4.86 5.98
C GLU A 209 -2.48 3.53 5.85
N MET A 210 -1.18 3.55 5.56
CA MET A 210 -0.31 2.38 5.56
C MET A 210 -0.22 1.75 6.94
N GLN A 211 0.03 2.54 7.98
CA GLN A 211 0.05 2.06 9.37
C GLN A 211 -1.28 1.38 9.73
N ARG A 212 -2.41 2.00 9.36
CA ARG A 212 -3.73 1.39 9.55
C ARG A 212 -3.92 0.12 8.75
N ALA A 213 -3.48 0.07 7.49
CA ALA A 213 -3.67 -1.10 6.63
C ALA A 213 -2.85 -2.31 7.09
N LEU A 214 -1.61 -2.09 7.53
CA LEU A 214 -0.69 -3.18 7.87
C LEU A 214 -0.83 -3.68 9.30
N PHE A 215 -1.16 -2.80 10.25
CA PHE A 215 -1.22 -3.16 11.67
C PHE A 215 -2.66 -3.37 12.19
N ALA A 216 -3.71 -2.98 11.44
CA ALA A 216 -5.08 -3.35 11.83
C ALA A 216 -5.37 -4.84 11.65
N ALA A 217 -4.64 -5.53 10.76
CA ALA A 217 -4.79 -6.97 10.52
C ALA A 217 -4.24 -7.85 11.66
N GLU A 218 -3.35 -7.33 12.51
CA GLU A 218 -2.80 -8.07 13.67
C GLU A 218 -3.76 -8.09 14.88
N GLY A 219 -4.89 -7.37 14.82
CA GLY A 219 -5.77 -7.12 15.97
C GLY A 219 -6.87 -8.16 16.25
N ARG A 220 -7.00 -9.23 15.46
CA ARG A 220 -7.96 -10.30 15.75
C ARG A 220 -7.29 -11.67 15.57
N PRO A 221 -6.99 -12.41 16.65
CA PRO A 221 -6.69 -13.83 16.50
C PRO A 221 -7.93 -14.50 15.92
N ASP A 222 -7.79 -15.06 14.72
CA ASP A 222 -8.76 -15.97 14.12
C ASP A 222 -9.00 -17.13 15.10
N GLY A 223 -10.16 -17.14 15.77
CA GLY A 223 -10.57 -18.26 16.61
C GLY A 223 -11.31 -17.96 17.90
N GLN A 224 -11.51 -16.69 18.30
CA GLN A 224 -12.32 -16.41 19.49
C GLN A 224 -13.79 -16.09 19.11
N PRO A 225 -14.76 -16.96 19.43
CA PRO A 225 -16.16 -16.70 19.15
C PRO A 225 -16.59 -15.40 19.84
N ASN A 226 -17.43 -14.63 19.14
CA ASN A 226 -18.02 -13.41 19.66
C ASN A 226 -18.69 -13.73 21.01
N PRO A 227 -18.44 -12.99 22.11
CA PRO A 227 -19.12 -13.24 23.38
C PRO A 227 -20.65 -13.15 23.29
N ALA A 228 -21.18 -12.54 22.22
CA ALA A 228 -22.60 -12.52 21.89
C ALA A 228 -23.14 -13.84 21.27
N ASP A 229 -22.28 -14.73 20.78
CA ASP A 229 -22.67 -16.05 20.22
C ASP A 229 -22.71 -17.16 21.28
N ARG A 230 -22.56 -16.83 22.57
CA ARG A 230 -22.81 -17.82 23.62
C ARG A 230 -24.32 -18.11 23.68
N PRO A 231 -24.77 -19.35 23.42
CA PRO A 231 -26.18 -19.67 23.62
C PRO A 231 -26.54 -19.38 25.07
N GLY A 232 -27.63 -18.62 25.26
CA GLY A 232 -28.12 -18.21 26.56
C GLY A 232 -28.21 -19.38 27.51
N ARG A 233 -27.64 -19.22 28.71
CA ARG A 233 -27.72 -20.20 29.80
C ARG A 233 -29.19 -20.50 30.06
N PRO A 234 -29.65 -21.78 30.01
CA PRO A 234 -31.03 -22.09 30.36
C PRO A 234 -31.27 -21.74 31.83
N PRO A 235 -32.48 -21.29 32.20
CA PRO A 235 -32.83 -21.06 33.60
C PRO A 235 -32.71 -22.39 34.35
N GLY A 236 -31.92 -22.39 35.43
CA GLY A 236 -31.74 -23.54 36.30
C GLY A 236 -32.99 -23.84 37.13
N PRO A 237 -33.04 -25.04 37.76
CA PRO A 237 -34.23 -25.61 38.38
C PRO A 237 -34.77 -24.81 39.57
#